data_AF-A0AAP5XZK8-F1
#
_entry.id   AF-A0AAP5XZK8-F1
#
_cell.length_a   1.000
_cell.length_b   1.000
_cell.length_c   1.000
_cell.angle_alpha   90.00
_cell.angle_beta   90.00
_cell.angle_gamma   90.00
#
_symmetry.space_group_name_H-M   'P 1'
#
loop_
_entity.id
_entity.type
_entity.pdbx_description
1 polymer ?
#
loop_
_entity_poly.entity_id
_entity_poly.type
_entity_poly.pdbx_seq_one_letter_code
_entity_poly.pdbx_strand_id
1 'polypeptide(L)'
;MSKLIRLATPADYAFNQDIGLWELAFDKRPVKGVRCNDPVDGAYEYNQGRLKFVAALDNTKKNVQRFDFEAVLQWAAQHGSPTQCQFVLRLLQAPNSDEYKRIALEFITKERENYPLHLDIAIFFTGMQNRLTTKHDLINIVKSRADYGKDS
;
A
#
# COMPACT_ATOMS: atom_id res chain seq x y z
N MET A 1 4.59 -11.60 -6.80
CA MET A 1 3.75 -12.34 -7.75
C MET A 1 2.32 -12.38 -7.22
N SER A 2 1.35 -11.76 -7.90
CA SER A 2 -0.07 -11.95 -7.56
C SER A 2 -0.40 -13.42 -7.81
N LYS A 3 -0.89 -14.14 -6.79
CA LYS A 3 -1.46 -15.47 -7.03
C LYS A 3 -2.60 -15.27 -8.03
N LEU A 4 -2.49 -15.84 -9.23
CA LEU A 4 -3.57 -15.86 -10.20
C LEU A 4 -4.80 -16.47 -9.52
N ILE A 5 -5.89 -15.71 -9.49
CA ILE A 5 -7.10 -16.15 -8.82
C ILE A 5 -7.88 -17.01 -9.80
N ARG A 6 -7.99 -18.30 -9.48
CA ARG A 6 -8.79 -19.25 -10.25
C ARG A 6 -10.26 -18.83 -10.18
N LEU A 7 -10.84 -18.64 -11.36
CA LEU A 7 -12.28 -18.52 -11.58
C LEU A 7 -12.86 -19.92 -11.86
N ALA A 8 -14.13 -20.10 -11.52
CA ALA A 8 -14.89 -21.30 -11.82
C ALA A 8 -15.43 -21.26 -13.25
N THR A 9 -15.47 -22.42 -13.88
CA THR A 9 -16.23 -22.71 -15.09
C THR A 9 -17.30 -23.77 -14.77
N PRO A 10 -18.36 -23.90 -15.58
CA PRO A 10 -19.38 -24.94 -15.36
C PRO A 10 -18.79 -26.36 -15.31
N ALA A 11 -17.71 -26.61 -16.05
CA ALA A 11 -17.01 -27.90 -16.08
C ALA A 11 -16.27 -28.24 -14.77
N ASP A 12 -16.07 -27.26 -13.89
CA ASP A 12 -15.45 -27.48 -12.58
C ASP A 12 -16.42 -28.06 -11.55
N TYR A 13 -17.71 -28.19 -11.88
CA TYR A 13 -18.74 -28.72 -10.99
C TYR A 13 -18.96 -30.21 -11.19
N ALA A 14 -19.06 -30.93 -10.07
CA ALA A 14 -19.49 -32.31 -10.02
C ALA A 14 -20.79 -32.43 -9.23
N PHE A 15 -21.74 -33.22 -9.74
CA PHE A 15 -22.99 -33.45 -9.03
C PHE A 15 -22.75 -34.32 -7.81
N ASN A 16 -23.11 -33.81 -6.63
CA ASN A 16 -22.99 -34.53 -5.36
C ASN A 16 -24.37 -35.12 -5.01
N GLN A 17 -24.47 -36.45 -5.09
CA GLN A 17 -25.72 -37.18 -4.86
C GLN A 17 -26.22 -37.09 -3.41
N ASP A 18 -25.31 -36.96 -2.44
CA ASP A 18 -25.66 -36.95 -1.01
C ASP A 18 -26.44 -35.70 -0.62
N ILE A 19 -26.14 -34.58 -1.28
CA ILE A 19 -26.76 -33.28 -1.03
C ILE A 19 -27.71 -32.82 -2.15
N GLY A 20 -27.77 -33.56 -3.27
CA GLY A 20 -28.61 -33.24 -4.42
C GLY A 20 -28.24 -31.94 -5.13
N LEU A 21 -26.99 -31.49 -5.05
CA LEU A 21 -26.51 -30.23 -5.61
C LEU A 21 -25.23 -30.43 -6.42
N TRP A 22 -24.99 -29.54 -7.38
CA TRP A 22 -23.69 -29.41 -8.02
C TRP A 22 -22.70 -28.74 -7.08
N GLU A 23 -21.48 -29.25 -7.00
CA GLU A 23 -20.43 -28.74 -6.12
C GLU A 23 -19.11 -28.57 -6.88
N LEU A 24 -18.41 -27.46 -6.64
CA LEU A 24 -17.08 -27.22 -7.20
C LEU A 24 -16.07 -28.29 -6.77
N ALA A 25 -15.23 -28.74 -7.72
CA ALA A 25 -14.22 -29.75 -7.46
C ALA A 25 -13.03 -29.22 -6.64
N PHE A 26 -12.67 -27.95 -6.79
CA PHE A 26 -11.44 -27.37 -6.24
C PHE A 26 -11.65 -26.47 -5.01
N ASP A 27 -12.88 -26.11 -4.68
CA ASP A 27 -13.22 -25.26 -3.53
C ASP A 27 -14.43 -25.83 -2.81
N LYS A 28 -14.31 -26.08 -1.50
CA LYS A 28 -15.36 -26.68 -0.66
C LYS A 28 -15.78 -25.76 0.49
N ARG A 29 -15.33 -24.51 0.48
CA ARG A 29 -15.68 -23.53 1.51
C ARG A 29 -17.16 -23.15 1.39
N PRO A 30 -17.81 -22.70 2.48
CA PRO A 30 -19.21 -22.28 2.47
C PRO A 30 -19.36 -20.88 1.83
N VAL A 31 -19.01 -20.77 0.55
CA VAL A 31 -19.10 -19.54 -0.25
C VAL A 31 -20.21 -19.69 -1.29
N LYS A 32 -20.92 -18.60 -1.57
CA LYS A 32 -21.98 -18.58 -2.58
C LYS A 32 -21.44 -19.04 -3.94
N GLY A 33 -22.21 -19.88 -4.64
CA GLY A 33 -21.82 -20.48 -5.92
C GLY A 33 -20.94 -21.74 -5.80
N VAL A 34 -20.41 -22.10 -4.63
CA VAL A 34 -19.66 -23.37 -4.45
C VAL A 34 -20.58 -24.58 -4.57
N ARG A 35 -21.78 -24.47 -4.01
CA ARG A 35 -22.88 -25.43 -4.17
C ARG A 35 -24.04 -24.74 -4.85
N CYS A 36 -24.61 -25.33 -5.88
CA CYS A 36 -25.66 -24.73 -6.70
C CYS A 36 -26.57 -25.77 -7.34
N ASN A 37 -27.76 -25.35 -7.78
CA ASN A 37 -28.66 -26.18 -8.57
C ASN A 37 -28.23 -26.30 -10.04
N ASP A 38 -27.59 -25.25 -10.57
CA ASP A 38 -27.11 -25.19 -11.94
C ASP A 38 -25.64 -24.72 -11.96
N PRO A 39 -24.71 -25.46 -12.59
CA PRO A 39 -23.31 -25.08 -12.72
C PRO A 39 -23.05 -23.75 -13.42
N VAL A 40 -23.91 -23.30 -14.35
CA VAL A 40 -23.72 -22.03 -15.05
C VAL A 40 -23.96 -20.87 -14.09
N ASP A 41 -25.11 -20.87 -13.41
CA ASP A 41 -25.43 -19.88 -12.38
C ASP A 41 -24.44 -19.94 -11.21
N GLY A 42 -24.07 -21.14 -10.77
CA GLY A 42 -23.08 -21.35 -9.71
C GLY A 42 -21.73 -20.71 -10.03
N ALA A 43 -21.21 -20.95 -11.25
CA ALA A 43 -19.95 -20.39 -11.70
C ALA A 43 -20.00 -18.85 -11.72
N TYR A 44 -21.11 -18.28 -12.22
CA TYR A 44 -21.31 -16.83 -12.23
C TYR A 44 -21.29 -16.25 -10.80
N GLU A 45 -22.06 -16.82 -9.89
CA GLU A 45 -22.12 -16.34 -8.50
C GLU A 45 -20.77 -16.45 -7.78
N TYR A 46 -20.08 -17.58 -7.94
CA TYR A 46 -18.76 -17.80 -7.36
C TYR A 46 -17.77 -16.74 -7.88
N ASN A 47 -17.72 -16.54 -9.20
CA ASN A 47 -16.80 -15.61 -9.84
C ASN A 47 -17.08 -14.16 -9.43
N GLN A 48 -18.35 -13.75 -9.32
CA GLN A 48 -18.71 -12.42 -8.82
C GLN A 48 -18.21 -12.21 -7.39
N GLY A 49 -18.37 -13.20 -6.51
CA GLY A 49 -17.84 -13.14 -5.14
C GLY A 49 -16.32 -13.03 -5.11
N ARG A 50 -15.62 -13.84 -5.93
CA ARG A 50 -14.16 -13.79 -6.05
C ARG A 50 -13.68 -12.43 -6.54
N LEU A 51 -14.26 -11.89 -7.61
CA LEU A 51 -13.87 -10.58 -8.16
C LEU A 51 -14.10 -9.45 -7.15
N LYS A 52 -15.22 -9.46 -6.41
CA LYS A 52 -15.47 -8.49 -5.33
C LYS A 52 -14.41 -8.57 -4.23
N PHE A 53 -14.05 -9.77 -3.81
CA PHE A 53 -13.01 -9.97 -2.81
C PHE A 53 -11.64 -9.46 -3.29
N VAL A 54 -11.30 -9.68 -4.56
CA VAL A 54 -10.07 -9.16 -5.17
C VAL A 54 -10.07 -7.65 -5.21
N ALA A 55 -11.14 -7.05 -5.70
CA ALA A 55 -11.30 -5.61 -5.76
C ALA A 55 -11.17 -5.00 -4.36
N ALA A 56 -11.77 -5.63 -3.34
CA ALA A 56 -11.63 -5.21 -1.95
C ALA A 56 -10.17 -5.30 -1.47
N LEU A 57 -9.47 -6.42 -1.69
CA LEU A 57 -8.06 -6.57 -1.34
C LEU A 57 -7.16 -5.54 -2.02
N ASP A 58 -7.36 -5.29 -3.32
CA ASP A 58 -6.58 -4.32 -4.06
C ASP A 58 -6.88 -2.89 -3.59
N ASN A 59 -8.13 -2.59 -3.24
CA ASN A 59 -8.50 -1.32 -2.63
C ASN A 59 -7.86 -1.16 -1.24
N THR A 60 -7.83 -2.21 -0.41
CA THR A 60 -7.12 -2.17 0.86
C THR A 60 -5.63 -1.89 0.65
N LYS A 61 -4.96 -2.54 -0.31
CA LYS A 61 -3.55 -2.27 -0.62
C LYS A 61 -3.28 -0.84 -1.09
N LYS A 62 -4.24 -0.21 -1.78
CA LYS A 62 -4.17 1.20 -2.18
C LYS A 62 -4.39 2.15 -1.01
N ASN A 63 -5.25 1.78 -0.06
CA ASN A 63 -5.63 2.61 1.10
C ASN A 63 -4.86 2.28 2.38
N VAL A 64 -3.88 1.37 2.37
CA VAL A 64 -2.96 1.23 3.51
C VAL A 64 -2.18 2.54 3.60
N GLN A 65 -2.40 3.29 4.68
CA GLN A 65 -1.55 4.42 5.04
C GLN A 65 -0.12 3.88 5.14
N ARG A 66 0.71 4.21 4.15
CA ARG A 66 2.08 3.74 4.12
C ARG A 66 2.89 4.57 5.09
N PHE A 67 3.39 3.91 6.14
CA PHE A 67 4.34 4.50 7.08
C PHE A 67 5.76 4.27 6.56
N ASP A 68 6.05 4.77 5.35
CA ASP A 68 7.34 4.65 4.68
C ASP A 68 7.92 6.01 4.31
N PHE A 69 9.21 6.03 3.95
CA PHE A 69 9.88 7.27 3.58
C PHE A 69 9.36 7.87 2.27
N GLU A 70 8.66 7.07 1.43
CA GLU A 70 7.93 7.60 0.28
C GLU A 70 6.81 8.54 0.72
N ALA A 71 6.04 8.19 1.76
CA ALA A 71 5.03 9.07 2.32
C ALA A 71 5.63 10.39 2.86
N VAL A 72 6.83 10.33 3.47
CA VAL A 72 7.58 11.51 3.92
C VAL A 72 7.95 12.40 2.74
N LEU A 73 8.47 11.81 1.65
CA LEU A 73 8.83 12.54 0.43
C LEU A 73 7.61 13.12 -0.31
N GLN A 74 6.50 12.38 -0.39
CA GLN A 74 5.25 12.87 -0.98
C GLN A 74 4.71 14.08 -0.20
N TRP A 75 4.67 13.99 1.13
CA TRP A 75 4.25 15.11 1.97
C TRP A 75 5.17 16.32 1.80
N ALA A 76 6.49 16.13 1.84
CA ALA A 76 7.45 17.23 1.65
C ALA A 76 7.27 17.90 0.27
N ALA A 77 7.09 17.09 -0.78
CA ALA A 77 6.86 17.54 -2.14
C ALA A 77 5.52 18.27 -2.35
N GLN A 78 4.52 18.08 -1.48
CA GLN A 78 3.20 18.70 -1.59
C GLN A 78 3.02 19.89 -0.64
N HIS A 79 3.47 19.74 0.61
CA HIS A 79 3.16 20.62 1.74
C HIS A 79 4.38 21.14 2.50
N GLY A 80 5.56 20.52 2.35
CA GLY A 80 6.75 20.90 3.11
C GLY A 80 7.23 22.32 2.82
N SER A 81 7.61 23.04 3.89
CA SER A 81 8.37 24.30 3.82
C SER A 81 9.79 24.05 3.28
N PRO A 82 10.53 25.09 2.85
CA PRO A 82 11.93 24.94 2.44
C PRO A 82 12.80 24.27 3.52
N THR A 83 12.68 24.71 4.78
CA THR A 83 13.41 24.13 5.92
C THR A 83 13.04 22.67 6.15
N GLN A 84 11.74 22.33 6.08
CA GLN A 84 11.26 20.95 6.20
C GLN A 84 11.83 20.07 5.07
N CYS A 85 11.86 20.58 3.84
CA CYS A 85 12.45 19.88 2.70
C CYS A 85 13.96 19.64 2.91
N GLN A 86 14.70 20.61 3.46
CA GLN A 86 16.12 20.45 3.80
C GLN A 86 16.34 19.33 4.84
N PHE A 87 15.50 19.24 5.87
CA PHE A 87 15.56 18.13 6.83
C PHE A 87 15.33 16.77 6.17
N VAL A 88 14.34 16.67 5.28
CA VAL A 88 14.05 15.43 4.55
C VAL A 88 15.22 15.03 3.64
N LEU A 89 15.91 15.99 3.01
CA LEU A 89 17.13 15.71 2.23
C LEU A 89 18.29 15.26 3.12
N ARG A 90 18.48 15.88 4.28
CA ARG A 90 19.48 15.46 5.27
C ARG A 90 19.22 14.03 5.75
N LEU A 91 17.96 13.67 5.99
CA LEU A 91 17.56 12.30 6.35
C LEU A 91 17.89 11.31 5.22
N LEU A 92 17.60 11.67 3.97
CA LEU A 92 17.93 10.85 2.80
C LEU A 92 19.44 10.60 2.68
N GLN A 93 20.24 11.65 2.89
CA GLN A 93 21.70 11.66 2.76
C GLN A 93 22.44 11.16 4.00
N ALA A 94 21.75 10.86 5.11
CA ALA A 94 22.39 10.46 6.36
C ALA A 94 23.28 9.23 6.13
N PRO A 95 24.56 9.24 6.58
CA PRO A 95 25.51 8.17 6.29
C PRO A 95 25.26 6.92 7.15
N ASN A 96 24.73 7.09 8.36
CA ASN A 96 24.54 6.01 9.33
C ASN A 96 23.29 6.26 10.20
N SER A 97 22.93 5.26 11.00
CA SER A 97 21.71 5.32 11.83
C SER A 97 21.77 6.38 12.92
N ASP A 98 22.94 6.69 13.46
CA ASP A 98 23.07 7.64 14.58
C ASP A 98 22.86 9.06 14.08
N GLU A 99 23.50 9.40 12.96
CA GLU A 99 23.32 10.68 12.29
C GLU A 99 21.88 10.86 11.80
N TYR A 100 21.28 9.79 11.25
CA TYR A 100 19.88 9.80 10.86
C TYR A 100 18.95 10.13 12.05
N LYS A 101 19.13 9.45 13.19
CA LYS A 101 18.33 9.70 14.40
C LYS A 101 18.51 11.13 14.92
N ARG A 102 19.75 11.65 14.87
CA ARG A 102 20.07 13.04 15.26
C ARG A 102 19.30 14.04 14.40
N ILE A 103 19.32 13.85 13.07
CA ILE A 103 18.58 14.70 12.12
C ILE A 103 17.07 14.58 12.35
N ALA A 104 16.55 13.37 12.57
CA ALA A 104 15.12 13.14 12.82
C ALA A 104 14.63 13.86 14.09
N LEU A 105 15.43 13.80 15.17
CA LEU A 105 15.15 14.52 16.41
C LEU A 105 15.18 16.05 16.20
N GLU A 106 16.20 16.57 15.50
CA GLU A 106 16.26 18.00 15.15
C GLU A 106 15.04 18.44 14.35
N PHE A 107 14.63 17.64 13.37
CA PHE A 107 13.51 17.94 12.50
C PHE A 107 12.21 18.10 13.29
N ILE A 108 11.88 17.13 14.14
CA ILE A 108 10.63 17.13 14.91
C ILE A 108 10.63 18.15 16.05
N THR A 109 11.81 18.51 16.56
CA THR A 109 11.92 19.54 17.60
C THR A 109 11.77 20.95 17.02
N LYS A 110 12.30 21.20 15.82
CA LYS A 110 12.37 22.54 15.24
C LYS A 110 11.24 22.86 14.26
N GLU A 111 10.73 21.89 13.52
CA GLU A 111 9.83 22.11 12.37
C GLU A 111 8.53 21.30 12.48
N ARG A 112 7.99 21.16 13.70
CA ARG A 112 6.78 20.36 13.96
C ARG A 112 5.49 21.00 13.44
N GLU A 113 5.50 22.28 13.08
CA GLU A 113 4.32 22.98 12.59
C GLU A 113 3.89 22.44 11.22
N ASN A 114 2.58 22.18 11.06
CA ASN A 114 1.97 21.63 9.83
C ASN A 114 2.56 20.28 9.37
N TYR A 115 3.24 19.57 10.26
CA TYR A 115 3.81 18.25 10.03
C TYR A 115 2.85 17.15 10.54
N PRO A 116 2.42 16.21 9.69
CA PRO A 116 1.55 15.12 10.11
C PRO A 116 2.25 14.12 11.03
N LEU A 117 1.75 13.94 12.25
CA LEU A 117 2.33 13.06 13.28
C LEU A 117 2.55 11.60 12.81
N HIS A 118 1.74 11.11 11.88
CA HIS A 118 1.90 9.74 11.37
C HIS A 118 3.22 9.55 10.59
N LEU A 119 3.83 10.63 10.10
CA LEU A 119 5.14 10.58 9.44
C LEU A 119 6.27 10.31 10.45
N ASP A 120 6.07 10.53 11.76
CA ASP A 120 7.08 10.17 12.77
C ASP A 120 7.34 8.67 12.76
N ILE A 121 6.29 7.88 12.49
CA ILE A 121 6.41 6.43 12.36
C ILE A 121 7.31 6.09 11.16
N ALA A 122 7.07 6.76 10.03
CA ALA A 122 7.86 6.59 8.82
C ALA A 122 9.32 7.04 9.01
N ILE A 123 9.56 8.16 9.70
CA ILE A 123 10.91 8.68 9.91
C ILE A 123 11.67 7.80 10.88
N PHE A 124 11.15 7.51 12.08
CA PHE A 124 11.93 6.85 13.13
C PHE A 124 12.05 5.34 12.96
N PHE A 125 10.98 4.66 12.51
CA PHE A 125 10.95 3.20 12.56
C PHE A 125 11.33 2.54 11.23
N THR A 126 10.93 3.13 10.10
CA THR A 126 11.13 2.51 8.78
C THR A 126 12.11 3.28 7.89
N GLY A 127 12.27 4.59 8.12
CA GLY A 127 12.93 5.54 7.24
C GLY A 127 14.36 5.21 6.89
N MET A 128 15.17 4.83 7.89
CA MET A 128 16.57 4.46 7.64
C MET A 128 16.67 3.27 6.65
N GLN A 129 15.76 2.31 6.70
CA GLN A 129 15.85 1.10 5.85
C GLN A 129 15.30 1.34 4.44
N ASN A 130 14.28 2.19 4.30
CA ASN A 130 13.55 2.35 3.04
C ASN A 130 13.84 3.67 2.30
N ARG A 131 14.59 4.62 2.89
CA ARG A 131 14.87 5.94 2.25
C ARG A 131 15.44 5.85 0.83
N LEU A 132 16.26 4.83 0.56
CA LEU A 132 16.94 4.64 -0.73
C LEU A 132 16.08 3.90 -1.77
N THR A 133 14.94 3.33 -1.38
CA THR A 133 14.01 2.65 -2.32
C THR A 133 13.03 3.60 -3.00
N THR A 134 13.22 4.91 -2.82
CA THR A 134 12.20 5.92 -3.14
C THR A 134 12.31 6.47 -4.57
N LYS A 135 11.18 6.95 -5.10
CA LYS A 135 11.06 7.53 -6.45
C LYS A 135 11.96 8.77 -6.64
N HIS A 136 12.79 8.75 -7.68
CA HIS A 136 13.75 9.82 -7.98
C HIS A 136 13.07 11.16 -8.33
N ASP A 137 11.87 11.12 -8.92
CA ASP A 137 11.11 12.33 -9.27
C ASP A 137 10.74 13.16 -8.04
N LEU A 138 10.30 12.49 -6.96
CA LEU A 138 9.95 13.16 -5.70
C LEU A 138 11.19 13.79 -5.05
N ILE A 139 12.34 13.15 -5.15
CA ILE A 139 13.60 13.69 -4.60
C ILE A 139 13.96 15.00 -5.31
N ASN A 140 13.79 15.07 -6.64
CA ASN A 140 14.08 16.29 -7.39
C ASN A 140 13.13 17.44 -7.03
N ILE A 141 11.84 17.15 -6.81
CA ILE A 141 10.87 18.15 -6.35
C ILE A 141 11.25 18.67 -4.96
N VAL A 142 11.61 17.76 -4.04
CA VAL A 142 12.01 18.13 -2.67
C VAL A 142 13.32 18.94 -2.68
N LYS A 143 14.27 18.62 -3.56
CA LYS A 143 15.48 19.44 -3.79
C LYS A 143 15.12 20.84 -4.25
N SER A 144 14.32 20.96 -5.30
CA SER A 144 13.89 22.26 -5.82
C SER A 144 13.20 23.10 -4.74
N ARG A 145 12.36 22.49 -3.91
CA ARG A 145 11.70 23.18 -2.80
C ARG A 145 12.63 23.58 -1.66
N ALA A 146 13.63 22.75 -1.37
CA ALA A 146 14.64 23.06 -0.37
C ALA A 146 15.48 24.30 -0.77
N ASP A 147 15.70 24.48 -2.07
CA ASP A 147 16.52 25.57 -2.63
C ASP A 147 15.71 26.83 -2.93
N TYR A 148 14.49 26.69 -3.46
CA TYR A 148 13.71 27.82 -4.01
C TYR A 148 12.30 27.99 -3.41
N GLY A 149 11.80 27.02 -2.65
CA GLY A 149 10.43 27.03 -2.13
C GLY A 149 9.37 26.54 -3.12
N LYS A 150 8.09 26.72 -2.78
CA LYS A 150 6.95 26.07 -3.46
C LYS A 150 6.54 26.74 -4.78
N ASP A 151 6.90 28.01 -4.97
CA ASP A 151 6.38 28.88 -6.04
C ASP A 151 7.47 29.30 -7.05
N SER A 152 8.55 28.52 -7.18
CA SER A 152 9.64 28.75 -8.15
C SER A 152 9.59 27.79 -9.33
#